data_AF-A0A4R6YJW6-F1
#
_entry.id   AF-A0A4R6YJW6-F1
#
_cell.length_a   1.000
_cell.length_b   1.000
_cell.length_c   1.000
_cell.angle_alpha   90.00
_cell.angle_beta   90.00
_cell.angle_gamma   90.00
#
_symmetry.space_group_name_H-M   'P 1'
#
loop_
_entity.id
_entity.type
_entity.pdbx_description
1 polymer ?
#
loop_
_entity_poly.entity_id
_entity_poly.type
_entity_poly.pdbx_seq_one_letter_code
_entity_poly.pdbx_strand_id
1 'polypeptide(L)'
;MNPPNDFALSILLIAYRAADTIVAAIDAALAQTVACEIIVSDDCSPDDTFAVAQRHLAGYAGPHKVIVRQSETNRGISRHLSELAALAQGRIFIIMAGDDIARPRRAAATLAAFEANPEVYALGSIVDEIDMQGRPLRQGVRHMPAEFGLEYFARAGRLVTLLGASLALRREVFDRFGPLRGSAEDNILSLRAVLLGRGLCLDEALIDYRQNPDGLGNWIFARHDDSPERFRRRYERTVRMYRDVAEDIAAALEKLPDISTQRRALAQQVIALYRIEADARSAILDQPRRAWLGPIWRGLCQPGLRRKSAERALKLLLPRRWFGLRS
;
A
#
# COMPACT_ATOMS: atom_id res chain seq x y z
N MET A 1 22.07 21.99 -9.38
CA MET A 1 22.72 20.73 -8.97
C MET A 1 22.03 20.27 -7.71
N ASN A 2 21.37 19.12 -7.72
CA ASN A 2 20.86 18.53 -6.47
C ASN A 2 22.07 18.14 -5.62
N PRO A 3 22.07 18.42 -4.31
CA PRO A 3 23.15 17.96 -3.44
C PRO A 3 23.28 16.44 -3.57
N PRO A 4 24.49 15.87 -3.47
CA PRO A 4 24.65 14.42 -3.43
C PRO A 4 23.76 13.87 -2.31
N ASN A 5 22.96 12.84 -2.61
CA ASN A 5 22.19 12.13 -1.59
C ASN A 5 23.18 11.51 -0.59
N ASP A 6 23.43 12.17 0.54
CA ASP A 6 24.33 11.68 1.59
C ASP A 6 23.83 10.36 2.21
N PHE A 7 22.55 10.03 2.04
CA PHE A 7 21.97 8.76 2.50
C PHE A 7 21.60 7.84 1.34
N ALA A 8 21.98 6.56 1.44
CA ALA A 8 21.50 5.53 0.53
C ALA A 8 19.98 5.30 0.69
N LEU A 9 19.47 5.47 1.91
CA LEU A 9 18.12 5.09 2.30
C LEU A 9 17.50 6.06 3.33
N SER A 10 16.20 6.28 3.20
CA SER A 10 15.36 6.99 4.17
C SER A 10 14.26 6.08 4.68
N ILE A 11 14.12 6.02 6.00
CA ILE A 11 12.99 5.39 6.67
C ILE A 11 11.91 6.45 6.85
N LEU A 12 10.74 6.20 6.27
CA LEU A 12 9.54 7.02 6.43
C LEU A 12 8.66 6.34 7.47
N LEU A 13 8.84 6.71 8.74
CA LEU A 13 8.05 6.19 9.86
C LEU A 13 6.80 7.06 10.02
N ILE A 14 5.68 6.51 9.55
CA ILE A 14 4.37 7.16 9.55
C ILE A 14 3.56 6.76 10.77
N ALA A 15 2.96 7.73 11.45
CA ALA A 15 2.15 7.49 12.64
C ALA A 15 0.82 8.25 12.59
N TYR A 16 -0.23 7.59 13.06
CA TYR A 16 -1.50 8.21 13.40
C TYR A 16 -2.20 7.38 14.47
N ARG A 17 -2.52 7.96 15.63
CA ARG A 17 -3.08 7.27 16.81
C ARG A 17 -2.24 6.07 17.27
N ALA A 18 -0.95 6.31 17.46
CA ALA A 18 0.05 5.30 17.77
C ALA A 18 0.72 5.53 19.14
N ALA A 19 0.12 6.29 20.06
CA ALA A 19 0.75 6.67 21.33
C ALA A 19 1.28 5.46 22.12
N ASP A 20 0.56 4.33 22.08
CA ASP A 20 0.91 3.10 22.79
C ASP A 20 2.02 2.27 22.11
N THR A 21 2.28 2.49 20.82
CA THR A 21 3.15 1.63 20.01
C THR A 21 4.34 2.35 19.39
N ILE A 22 4.29 3.69 19.31
CA ILE A 22 5.25 4.51 18.57
C ILE A 22 6.67 4.39 19.13
N VAL A 23 6.82 4.19 20.44
CA VAL A 23 8.14 3.99 21.08
C VAL A 23 8.82 2.75 20.51
N ALA A 24 8.12 1.61 20.47
CA ALA A 24 8.68 0.37 19.94
C ALA A 24 9.00 0.47 18.43
N ALA A 25 8.17 1.19 17.67
CA ALA A 25 8.41 1.44 16.24
C ALA A 25 9.65 2.32 16.02
N ILE A 26 9.85 3.35 16.85
CA ILE A 26 11.05 4.20 16.81
C ILE A 26 12.29 3.39 17.19
N ASP A 27 12.24 2.62 18.28
CA ASP A 27 13.36 1.77 18.70
C ASP A 27 13.77 0.78 17.61
N ALA A 28 12.80 0.19 16.91
CA ALA A 28 13.04 -0.68 15.77
C ALA A 28 13.70 0.04 14.58
N ALA A 29 13.36 1.31 14.34
CA ALA A 29 14.00 2.13 13.31
C ALA A 29 15.44 2.54 13.70
N LEU A 30 15.67 2.84 14.99
CA LEU A 30 17.00 3.17 15.52
C LEU A 30 17.91 1.94 15.66
N ALA A 31 17.36 0.74 15.70
CA ALA A 31 18.10 -0.51 15.76
C ALA A 31 18.59 -1.00 14.37
N GLN A 32 18.32 -0.24 13.30
CA GLN A 32 18.73 -0.66 11.96
C GLN A 32 20.25 -0.67 11.83
N THR A 33 20.80 -1.72 11.25
CA THR A 33 22.26 -1.93 11.18
C THR A 33 22.98 -1.10 10.13
N VAL A 34 22.28 -0.24 9.40
CA VAL A 34 22.82 0.66 8.37
C VAL A 34 22.45 2.08 8.78
N ALA A 35 23.37 3.03 8.65
CA ALA A 35 23.04 4.43 8.91
C ALA A 35 21.96 4.91 7.93
N CYS A 36 20.92 5.55 8.48
CA CYS A 36 19.71 5.94 7.76
C CYS A 36 19.44 7.43 7.99
N GLU A 37 18.74 8.05 7.05
CA GLU A 37 17.83 9.13 7.41
C GLU A 37 16.53 8.50 7.95
N ILE A 38 16.03 8.95 9.08
CA ILE A 38 14.79 8.47 9.70
C ILE A 38 13.87 9.67 9.90
N ILE A 39 12.73 9.67 9.23
CA ILE A 39 11.71 10.70 9.39
C ILE A 39 10.54 10.08 10.14
N VAL A 40 10.42 10.41 11.42
CA VAL A 40 9.30 10.07 12.29
C VAL A 40 8.25 11.15 12.16
N SER A 41 7.09 10.81 11.64
CA SER A 41 6.08 11.78 11.24
C SER A 41 4.69 11.39 11.72
N ASP A 42 4.12 12.24 12.57
CA ASP A 42 2.75 12.12 13.05
C ASP A 42 1.77 12.85 12.10
N ASP A 43 0.72 12.19 11.63
CA ASP A 43 -0.30 12.79 10.75
C ASP A 43 -1.42 13.50 11.54
N CYS A 44 -1.01 14.42 12.42
CA CYS A 44 -1.91 15.19 13.28
C CYS A 44 -2.80 14.27 14.14
N SER A 45 -2.18 13.40 14.92
CA SER A 45 -2.92 12.53 15.83
C SER A 45 -3.70 13.32 16.89
N PRO A 46 -4.90 12.86 17.26
CA PRO A 46 -5.68 13.46 18.34
C PRO A 46 -5.22 13.01 19.74
N ASP A 47 -4.26 12.09 19.83
CA ASP A 47 -3.67 11.57 21.08
C ASP A 47 -2.20 12.04 21.23
N ASP A 48 -1.52 11.54 22.25
CA ASP A 48 -0.15 11.96 22.59
C ASP A 48 0.95 11.40 21.65
N THR A 49 0.59 10.80 20.51
CA THR A 49 1.56 10.14 19.59
C THR A 49 2.78 11.01 19.30
N PHE A 50 2.58 12.27 18.90
CA PHE A 50 3.68 13.18 18.58
C PHE A 50 4.51 13.56 19.80
N ALA A 51 3.86 13.87 20.93
CA ALA A 51 4.55 14.24 22.17
C ALA A 51 5.37 13.08 22.75
N VAL A 52 4.89 11.84 22.63
CA VAL A 52 5.63 10.62 23.00
C VAL A 52 6.85 10.47 22.09
N ALA A 53 6.69 10.56 20.77
CA ALA A 53 7.78 10.45 19.81
C ALA A 53 8.87 11.52 20.03
N GLN A 54 8.47 12.78 20.25
CA GLN A 54 9.39 13.89 20.49
C GLN A 54 10.19 13.69 21.79
N ARG A 55 9.53 13.26 22.88
CA ARG A 55 10.23 12.97 24.14
C ARG A 55 11.18 11.79 24.02
N HIS A 56 10.77 10.73 23.34
CA HIS A 56 11.60 9.53 23.17
C HIS A 56 12.87 9.80 22.36
N LEU A 57 12.78 10.68 21.37
CA LEU A 57 13.92 11.09 20.54
C LEU A 57 14.73 12.27 21.13
N ALA A 58 14.32 12.81 22.28
CA ALA A 58 15.01 13.93 22.91
C ALA A 58 16.42 13.51 23.34
N GLY A 59 17.43 14.19 22.80
CA GLY A 59 18.83 13.89 23.10
C GLY A 59 19.40 12.65 22.39
N TYR A 60 18.69 12.10 21.41
CA TYR A 60 19.24 11.03 20.58
C TYR A 60 20.55 11.48 19.90
N ALA A 61 21.60 10.68 20.08
CA ALA A 61 22.96 10.94 19.59
C ALA A 61 23.58 9.71 18.91
N GLY A 62 22.74 8.88 18.28
CA GLY A 62 23.18 7.67 17.58
C GLY A 62 23.62 7.93 16.12
N PRO A 63 23.87 6.86 15.35
CA PRO A 63 24.46 6.95 14.00
C PRO A 63 23.48 7.41 12.91
N HIS A 64 22.18 7.34 13.15
CA HIS A 64 21.15 7.78 12.20
C HIS A 64 20.93 9.30 12.24
N LYS A 65 20.54 9.89 11.11
CA LYS A 65 19.99 11.25 11.07
C LYS A 65 18.49 11.17 11.30
N VAL A 66 18.00 11.72 12.41
CA VAL A 66 16.59 11.61 12.80
C VAL A 66 15.90 12.96 12.70
N ILE A 67 14.73 12.99 12.06
CA ILE A 67 13.80 14.11 12.03
C ILE A 67 12.50 13.66 12.66
N VAL A 68 11.99 14.41 13.63
CA VAL A 68 10.65 14.21 14.20
C VAL A 68 9.76 15.39 13.81
N ARG A 69 8.58 15.11 13.24
CA ARG A 69 7.65 16.15 12.78
C ARG A 69 6.19 15.77 12.96
N GLN A 70 5.33 16.77 12.84
CA GLN A 70 3.87 16.63 12.84
C GLN A 70 3.27 17.35 11.63
N SER A 71 2.25 16.78 11.02
CA SER A 71 1.39 17.47 10.05
C SER A 71 0.49 18.49 10.75
N GLU A 72 0.21 19.64 10.12
CA GLU A 72 -0.71 20.65 10.67
C GLU A 72 -2.17 20.17 10.75
N THR A 73 -2.55 19.30 9.81
CA THR A 73 -3.86 18.64 9.78
C THR A 73 -3.68 17.21 9.31
N ASN A 74 -4.63 16.33 9.64
CA ASN A 74 -4.62 14.95 9.14
C ASN A 74 -4.71 14.97 7.60
N ARG A 75 -3.64 14.54 6.94
CA ARG A 75 -3.51 14.54 5.47
C ARG A 75 -4.09 13.27 4.85
N GLY A 76 -4.16 12.20 5.63
CA GLY A 76 -4.41 10.85 5.15
C GLY A 76 -3.14 10.25 4.53
N ILE A 77 -3.06 8.92 4.62
CA ILE A 77 -1.86 8.12 4.35
C ILE A 77 -1.14 8.48 3.03
N SER A 78 -1.85 8.57 1.91
CA SER A 78 -1.24 8.83 0.59
C SER A 78 -0.59 10.21 0.49
N ARG A 79 -1.25 11.25 1.02
CA ARG A 79 -0.72 12.61 1.00
C ARG A 79 0.43 12.74 2.00
N HIS A 80 0.27 12.17 3.20
CA HIS A 80 1.30 12.14 4.23
C HIS A 80 2.60 11.49 3.70
N LEU A 81 2.50 10.31 3.10
CA LEU A 81 3.65 9.65 2.46
C LEU A 81 4.26 10.48 1.32
N SER A 82 3.45 11.17 0.53
CA SER A 82 3.95 12.04 -0.55
C SER A 82 4.73 13.24 -0.03
N GLU A 83 4.28 13.85 1.07
CA GLU A 83 4.99 14.93 1.76
C GLU A 83 6.33 14.42 2.31
N LEU A 84 6.34 13.22 2.90
CA LEU A 84 7.57 12.60 3.42
C LEU A 84 8.57 12.23 2.34
N ALA A 85 8.11 11.66 1.23
CA ALA A 85 8.97 11.34 0.09
C ALA A 85 9.65 12.59 -0.50
N ALA A 86 8.96 13.74 -0.48
CA ALA A 86 9.51 15.02 -0.93
C ALA A 86 10.55 15.60 0.06
N LEU A 87 10.40 15.35 1.36
CA LEU A 87 11.34 15.78 2.40
C LEU A 87 12.59 14.90 2.48
N ALA A 88 12.42 13.60 2.26
CA ALA A 88 13.49 12.63 2.37
C ALA A 88 14.63 12.89 1.38
N GLN A 89 15.83 12.45 1.75
CA GLN A 89 17.09 12.57 0.97
C GLN A 89 17.66 11.22 0.53
N GLY A 90 17.08 10.08 0.91
CA GLY A 90 17.56 8.75 0.55
C GLY A 90 17.24 8.35 -0.90
N ARG A 91 18.06 7.50 -1.53
CA ARG A 91 17.75 6.94 -2.87
C ARG A 91 16.69 5.83 -2.81
N ILE A 92 16.58 5.18 -1.66
CA ILE A 92 15.58 4.14 -1.36
C ILE A 92 14.72 4.64 -0.21
N PHE A 93 13.42 4.41 -0.29
CA PHE A 93 12.47 4.65 0.80
C PHE A 93 12.06 3.33 1.43
N ILE A 94 12.11 3.25 2.76
CA ILE A 94 11.54 2.14 3.54
C ILE A 94 10.36 2.71 4.33
N ILE A 95 9.16 2.18 4.10
CA ILE A 95 7.96 2.61 4.82
C ILE A 95 7.87 1.80 6.11
N MET A 96 7.68 2.47 7.24
CA MET A 96 7.44 1.88 8.55
C MET A 96 6.18 2.47 9.17
N ALA A 97 5.32 1.63 9.75
CA ALA A 97 4.16 2.08 10.49
C ALA A 97 4.50 2.27 11.98
N GLY A 98 3.88 3.26 12.61
CA GLY A 98 4.07 3.58 14.03
C GLY A 98 3.56 2.52 15.01
N ASP A 99 2.96 1.44 14.51
CA ASP A 99 2.50 0.30 15.29
C ASP A 99 3.28 -1.00 15.04
N ASP A 100 4.18 -1.04 14.05
CA ASP A 100 4.95 -2.24 13.70
C ASP A 100 6.38 -2.23 14.25
N ILE A 101 7.01 -3.40 14.30
CA ILE A 101 8.41 -3.55 14.71
C ILE A 101 9.21 -4.04 13.50
N ALA A 102 10.07 -3.18 12.94
CA ALA A 102 11.03 -3.60 11.92
C ALA A 102 12.19 -4.39 12.54
N ARG A 103 12.61 -5.48 11.90
CA ARG A 103 13.78 -6.23 12.38
C ARG A 103 15.07 -5.47 12.06
N PRO A 104 16.13 -5.58 12.90
CA PRO A 104 17.37 -4.80 12.76
C PRO A 104 18.04 -4.89 11.38
N ARG A 105 17.88 -6.02 10.68
CA ARG A 105 18.48 -6.26 9.37
C ARG A 105 17.65 -5.76 8.18
N ARG A 106 16.46 -5.19 8.40
CA ARG A 106 15.53 -4.80 7.31
C ARG A 106 16.17 -3.81 6.33
N ALA A 107 16.86 -2.78 6.82
CA ALA A 107 17.53 -1.80 5.97
C ALA A 107 18.68 -2.42 5.17
N ALA A 108 19.50 -3.26 5.80
CA ALA A 108 20.60 -3.97 5.14
C ALA A 108 20.10 -4.94 4.05
N ALA A 109 19.08 -5.74 4.36
CA ALA A 109 18.45 -6.67 3.41
C ALA A 109 17.84 -5.92 2.22
N THR A 110 17.18 -4.79 2.51
CA THR A 110 16.58 -3.92 1.48
C THR A 110 17.64 -3.36 0.53
N LEU A 111 18.73 -2.82 1.08
CA LEU A 111 19.83 -2.27 0.29
C LEU A 111 20.45 -3.35 -0.61
N ALA A 112 20.81 -4.50 -0.04
CA ALA A 112 21.39 -5.62 -0.77
C ALA A 112 20.47 -6.11 -1.91
N ALA A 113 19.16 -6.21 -1.65
CA ALA A 113 18.19 -6.63 -2.66
C ALA A 113 18.09 -5.63 -3.83
N PHE A 114 18.07 -4.32 -3.56
CA PHE A 114 18.04 -3.31 -4.62
C PHE A 114 19.38 -3.17 -5.36
N GLU A 115 20.52 -3.44 -4.72
CA GLU A 115 21.84 -3.46 -5.37
C GLU A 115 21.97 -4.66 -6.31
N ALA A 116 21.52 -5.83 -5.88
CA ALA A 116 21.54 -7.05 -6.69
C ALA A 116 20.54 -7.03 -7.86
N ASN A 117 19.47 -6.23 -7.76
CA ASN A 117 18.38 -6.19 -8.76
C ASN A 117 18.08 -4.73 -9.21
N PRO A 118 18.88 -4.16 -10.11
CA PRO A 118 18.70 -2.79 -10.61
C PRO A 118 17.32 -2.49 -11.23
N GLU A 119 16.66 -3.51 -11.78
CA GLU A 119 15.34 -3.44 -12.42
C GLU A 119 14.15 -3.52 -11.44
N VAL A 120 14.41 -3.79 -10.16
CA VAL A 120 13.38 -3.80 -9.12
C VAL A 120 13.13 -2.38 -8.62
N TYR A 121 11.87 -1.96 -8.57
CA TYR A 121 11.44 -0.64 -8.10
C TYR A 121 10.57 -0.69 -6.83
N ALA A 122 10.02 -1.87 -6.51
CA ALA A 122 9.32 -2.12 -5.25
C ALA A 122 9.84 -3.42 -4.63
N LEU A 123 10.11 -3.37 -3.33
CA LEU A 123 10.52 -4.50 -2.53
C LEU A 123 9.52 -4.63 -1.38
N GLY A 124 9.16 -5.85 -1.03
CA GLY A 124 8.54 -6.13 0.26
C GLY A 124 9.03 -7.47 0.77
N SER A 125 8.40 -7.94 1.84
CA SER A 125 8.76 -9.20 2.48
C SER A 125 7.52 -9.89 3.01
N ILE A 126 7.65 -11.18 3.30
CA ILE A 126 6.75 -11.82 4.25
C ILE A 126 6.87 -11.13 5.61
N VAL A 127 5.87 -11.32 6.48
CA VAL A 127 5.85 -10.75 7.83
C VAL A 127 5.43 -11.78 8.85
N ASP A 128 5.86 -11.61 10.08
CA ASP A 128 5.29 -12.32 11.23
C ASP A 128 4.24 -11.40 11.86
N GLU A 129 3.09 -11.92 12.26
CA GLU A 129 2.06 -11.14 12.94
C GLU A 129 2.24 -11.20 14.45
N ILE A 130 2.05 -10.05 15.11
CA ILE A 130 2.06 -9.89 16.57
C ILE A 130 0.75 -9.24 17.04
N ASP A 131 0.38 -9.45 18.30
CA ASP A 131 -0.74 -8.75 18.93
C ASP A 131 -0.37 -7.35 19.42
N MET A 132 -1.31 -6.63 20.05
CA MET A 132 -1.05 -5.28 20.60
C MET A 132 0.00 -5.22 21.72
N GLN A 133 0.35 -6.35 22.32
CA GLN A 133 1.39 -6.47 23.36
C GLN A 133 2.73 -6.96 22.79
N GLY A 134 2.80 -7.24 21.47
CA GLY A 134 4.00 -7.74 20.81
C GLY A 134 4.18 -9.25 20.90
N ARG A 135 3.17 -10.00 21.35
CA ARG A 135 3.24 -11.46 21.41
C ARG A 135 3.01 -12.06 20.01
N PRO A 136 3.74 -13.10 19.62
CA PRO A 136 3.57 -13.75 18.31
C PRO A 136 2.15 -14.31 18.10
N LEU A 137 1.63 -14.18 16.87
CA LEU A 137 0.34 -14.72 16.43
C LEU A 137 0.50 -15.72 15.27
N ARG A 138 1.04 -15.27 14.14
CA ARG A 138 1.23 -16.09 12.93
C ARG A 138 2.58 -15.77 12.33
N GLN A 139 3.24 -16.75 11.70
CA GLN A 139 4.55 -16.55 11.08
C GLN A 139 4.47 -16.68 9.56
N GLY A 140 5.33 -15.96 8.85
CA GLY A 140 5.50 -16.04 7.41
C GLY A 140 4.20 -15.85 6.65
N VAL A 141 3.50 -14.74 6.86
CA VAL A 141 2.25 -14.42 6.15
C VAL A 141 2.47 -13.30 5.12
N ARG A 142 1.40 -12.92 4.40
CA ARG A 142 1.40 -11.83 3.41
C ARG A 142 2.27 -12.09 2.18
N HIS A 143 2.36 -13.35 1.75
CA HIS A 143 3.08 -13.73 0.54
C HIS A 143 2.59 -13.00 -0.72
N MET A 144 3.58 -12.66 -1.53
CA MET A 144 3.46 -12.31 -2.95
C MET A 144 4.41 -13.24 -3.73
N PRO A 145 4.24 -13.40 -5.05
CA PRO A 145 5.27 -14.06 -5.84
C PRO A 145 6.64 -13.43 -5.58
N ALA A 146 7.70 -14.25 -5.57
CA ALA A 146 9.06 -13.78 -5.33
C ALA A 146 9.43 -12.62 -6.25
N GLU A 147 9.08 -12.72 -7.53
CA GLU A 147 9.10 -11.62 -8.49
C GLU A 147 7.70 -11.39 -9.08
N PHE A 148 7.34 -10.14 -9.30
CA PHE A 148 6.07 -9.79 -9.94
C PHE A 148 6.18 -8.55 -10.84
N GLY A 149 5.34 -8.54 -11.88
CA GLY A 149 5.24 -7.45 -12.85
C GLY A 149 3.79 -7.17 -13.23
N LEU A 150 3.57 -6.35 -14.25
CA LEU A 150 2.22 -5.99 -14.74
C LEU A 150 1.39 -7.23 -15.12
N GLU A 151 2.03 -8.29 -15.61
CA GLU A 151 1.41 -9.57 -15.96
C GLU A 151 0.72 -10.22 -14.76
N TYR A 152 1.31 -10.10 -13.57
CA TYR A 152 0.71 -10.62 -12.35
C TYR A 152 -0.58 -9.87 -12.02
N PHE A 153 -0.54 -8.53 -12.01
CA PHE A 153 -1.71 -7.70 -11.74
C PHE A 153 -2.83 -7.87 -12.78
N ALA A 154 -2.46 -8.02 -14.06
CA ALA A 154 -3.41 -8.25 -15.15
C ALA A 154 -4.17 -9.59 -15.01
N ARG A 155 -3.55 -10.59 -14.38
CA ARG A 155 -4.16 -11.91 -14.09
C ARG A 155 -4.87 -11.98 -12.75
N ALA A 156 -4.41 -11.24 -11.74
CA ALA A 156 -4.89 -11.36 -10.37
C ALA A 156 -6.39 -11.06 -10.18
N GLY A 157 -6.98 -10.17 -10.99
CA GLY A 157 -8.43 -9.94 -10.96
C GLY A 157 -8.95 -9.24 -9.70
N ARG A 158 -8.07 -8.71 -8.86
CA ARG A 158 -8.40 -8.12 -7.56
C ARG A 158 -7.33 -7.12 -7.11
N LEU A 159 -7.65 -6.33 -6.08
CA LEU A 159 -6.64 -5.57 -5.34
C LEU A 159 -5.65 -6.57 -4.73
N VAL A 160 -4.41 -6.54 -5.24
CA VAL A 160 -3.26 -7.25 -4.70
C VAL A 160 -2.11 -6.26 -4.62
N THR A 161 -1.25 -6.38 -3.63
CA THR A 161 -0.14 -5.46 -3.37
C THR A 161 0.81 -6.08 -2.36
N LEU A 162 2.05 -5.57 -2.31
CA LEU A 162 2.89 -5.68 -1.11
C LEU A 162 2.20 -4.97 0.04
N LEU A 163 2.34 -5.48 1.26
CA LEU A 163 1.84 -4.82 2.46
C LEU A 163 2.54 -3.46 2.63
N GLY A 164 1.79 -2.37 2.80
CA GLY A 164 2.35 -1.02 2.96
C GLY A 164 3.44 -0.92 4.02
N ALA A 165 3.26 -1.55 5.19
CA ALA A 165 4.27 -1.61 6.25
C ALA A 165 5.57 -2.32 5.84
N SER A 166 5.50 -3.24 4.89
CA SER A 166 6.64 -3.99 4.34
C SER A 166 7.34 -3.31 3.17
N LEU A 167 6.71 -2.29 2.61
CA LEU A 167 7.09 -1.74 1.33
C LEU A 167 8.37 -0.91 1.43
N ALA A 168 9.29 -1.17 0.52
CA ALA A 168 10.41 -0.32 0.19
C ALA A 168 10.43 -0.02 -1.30
N LEU A 169 10.85 1.18 -1.68
CA LEU A 169 10.72 1.71 -3.04
C LEU A 169 11.97 2.46 -3.45
N ARG A 170 12.28 2.42 -4.74
CA ARG A 170 13.19 3.39 -5.35
C ARG A 170 12.54 4.78 -5.33
N ARG A 171 13.31 5.82 -5.00
CA ARG A 171 12.85 7.22 -5.00
C ARG A 171 12.20 7.60 -6.32
N GLU A 172 12.72 7.07 -7.42
CA GLU A 172 12.27 7.29 -8.79
C GLU A 172 10.76 7.05 -8.97
N VAL A 173 10.14 6.19 -8.15
CA VAL A 173 8.69 5.98 -8.15
C VAL A 173 7.94 7.28 -7.79
N PHE A 174 8.44 8.05 -6.84
CA PHE A 174 7.86 9.36 -6.51
C PHE A 174 8.32 10.44 -7.48
N ASP A 175 9.61 10.49 -7.83
CA ASP A 175 10.15 11.54 -8.71
C ASP A 175 9.48 11.54 -10.09
N ARG A 176 9.17 10.37 -10.64
CA ARG A 176 8.53 10.24 -11.95
C ARG A 176 7.04 10.56 -11.92
N PHE A 177 6.34 10.11 -10.88
CA PHE A 177 4.87 10.15 -10.88
C PHE A 177 4.28 11.26 -10.02
N GLY A 178 5.07 11.87 -9.14
CA GLY A 178 4.65 12.91 -8.22
C GLY A 178 3.79 12.37 -7.07
N PRO A 179 3.05 13.24 -6.37
CA PRO A 179 2.22 12.83 -5.24
C PRO A 179 1.21 11.73 -5.57
N LEU A 180 0.91 10.91 -4.57
CA LEU A 180 -0.11 9.86 -4.65
C LEU A 180 -1.52 10.47 -4.71
N ARG A 181 -2.39 9.85 -5.51
CA ARG A 181 -3.81 10.24 -5.62
C ARG A 181 -4.68 9.10 -5.12
N GLY A 182 -5.57 9.39 -4.16
CA GLY A 182 -6.53 8.41 -3.65
C GLY A 182 -6.08 7.68 -2.38
N SER A 183 -6.77 6.60 -2.05
CA SER A 183 -6.80 6.02 -0.69
C SER A 183 -6.19 4.63 -0.51
N ALA A 184 -5.64 4.03 -1.57
CA ALA A 184 -5.02 2.70 -1.55
C ALA A 184 -3.53 2.82 -1.94
N GLU A 185 -2.74 3.41 -1.05
CA GLU A 185 -1.36 3.80 -1.28
C GLU A 185 -0.46 2.62 -1.67
N ASP A 186 -0.63 1.48 -0.99
CA ASP A 186 0.18 0.28 -1.20
C ASP A 186 -0.02 -0.28 -2.62
N ASN A 187 -1.27 -0.40 -3.03
CA ASN A 187 -1.69 -0.81 -4.37
C ASN A 187 -1.17 0.17 -5.44
N ILE A 188 -1.30 1.47 -5.20
CA ILE A 188 -0.82 2.50 -6.12
C ILE A 188 0.70 2.41 -6.27
N LEU A 189 1.44 2.39 -5.17
CA LEU A 189 2.90 2.38 -5.15
C LEU A 189 3.45 1.10 -5.79
N SER A 190 2.88 -0.06 -5.49
CA SER A 190 3.27 -1.33 -6.11
C SER A 190 3.05 -1.29 -7.63
N LEU A 191 1.93 -0.76 -8.10
CA LEU A 191 1.62 -0.65 -9.53
C LEU A 191 2.50 0.38 -10.24
N ARG A 192 2.73 1.56 -9.63
CA ARG A 192 3.66 2.57 -10.15
C ARG A 192 5.08 2.01 -10.26
N ALA A 193 5.55 1.25 -9.27
CA ALA A 193 6.86 0.61 -9.33
C ALA A 193 6.96 -0.39 -10.47
N VAL A 194 5.97 -1.26 -10.67
CA VAL A 194 6.01 -2.22 -11.80
C VAL A 194 5.74 -1.58 -13.16
N LEU A 195 5.34 -0.29 -13.25
CA LEU A 195 5.41 0.46 -14.51
C LEU A 195 6.85 0.81 -14.89
N LEU A 196 7.72 1.04 -13.91
CA LEU A 196 9.14 1.36 -14.13
C LEU A 196 10.01 0.11 -14.29
N GLY A 197 9.66 -0.99 -13.63
CA GLY A 197 10.39 -2.25 -13.75
C GLY A 197 9.60 -3.44 -13.23
N ARG A 198 10.12 -4.09 -12.17
CA ARG A 198 9.49 -5.21 -11.47
C ARG A 198 9.40 -4.96 -9.97
N GLY A 199 8.65 -5.81 -9.28
CA GLY A 199 8.64 -5.90 -7.84
C GLY A 199 9.23 -7.22 -7.35
N LEU A 200 9.80 -7.20 -6.16
CA LEU A 200 10.40 -8.34 -5.48
C LEU A 200 9.76 -8.53 -4.10
N CYS A 201 9.51 -9.78 -3.70
CA CYS A 201 9.05 -10.15 -2.37
C CYS A 201 10.04 -11.13 -1.75
N LEU A 202 10.66 -10.73 -0.64
CA LEU A 202 11.61 -11.57 0.08
C LEU A 202 10.88 -12.62 0.93
N ASP A 203 11.36 -13.86 0.88
CA ASP A 203 10.91 -14.97 1.73
C ASP A 203 11.62 -14.95 3.10
N GLU A 204 11.83 -13.75 3.64
CA GLU A 204 12.40 -13.49 4.97
C GLU A 204 11.45 -12.56 5.71
N ALA A 205 11.04 -12.92 6.93
CA ALA A 205 10.25 -12.03 7.76
C ALA A 205 11.15 -10.91 8.28
N LEU A 206 10.97 -9.69 7.77
CA LEU A 206 11.73 -8.50 8.16
C LEU A 206 10.97 -7.57 9.10
N ILE A 207 9.73 -7.94 9.46
CA ILE A 207 8.80 -7.11 10.24
C ILE A 207 7.92 -8.01 11.08
N ASP A 208 7.72 -7.58 12.32
CA ASP A 208 6.67 -8.08 13.19
C ASP A 208 5.48 -7.10 13.08
N TYR A 209 4.47 -7.51 12.29
CA TYR A 209 3.30 -6.75 11.87
C TYR A 209 2.16 -6.84 12.88
N ARG A 210 1.78 -5.71 13.47
CA ARG A 210 0.82 -5.66 14.56
C ARG A 210 -0.62 -5.79 14.08
N GLN A 211 -1.35 -6.74 14.66
CA GLN A 211 -2.80 -6.85 14.47
C GLN A 211 -3.50 -5.88 15.41
N ASN A 212 -3.78 -4.68 14.90
CA ASN A 212 -4.55 -3.65 15.60
C ASN A 212 -6.05 -3.69 15.18
N PRO A 213 -6.99 -4.06 16.08
CA PRO A 213 -8.43 -4.04 15.80
C PRO A 213 -8.96 -2.70 15.29
N ASP A 214 -8.38 -1.60 15.78
CA ASP A 214 -8.77 -0.23 15.43
C ASP A 214 -7.90 0.38 14.31
N GLY A 215 -6.95 -0.40 13.79
CA GLY A 215 -6.03 0.01 12.75
C GLY A 215 -6.70 0.32 11.41
N LEU A 216 -6.00 1.08 10.56
CA LEU A 216 -6.50 1.55 9.26
C LEU A 216 -7.03 0.40 8.39
N GLY A 217 -6.31 -0.72 8.33
CA GLY A 217 -6.74 -1.91 7.56
C GLY A 217 -8.07 -2.49 8.04
N ASN A 218 -8.28 -2.59 9.35
CA ASN A 218 -9.55 -3.09 9.91
C ASN A 218 -10.68 -2.09 9.72
N TRP A 219 -10.42 -0.78 9.81
CA TRP A 219 -11.41 0.24 9.49
C TRP A 219 -11.80 0.24 8.00
N ILE A 220 -10.83 0.04 7.11
CA ILE A 220 -11.04 -0.03 5.66
C ILE A 220 -11.85 -1.29 5.28
N PHE A 221 -11.49 -2.46 5.82
CA PHE A 221 -12.07 -3.73 5.41
C PHE A 221 -13.23 -4.23 6.29
N ALA A 222 -13.42 -3.66 7.49
CA ALA A 222 -14.51 -3.86 8.46
C ALA A 222 -15.16 -5.25 8.39
N ARG A 223 -14.43 -6.28 8.83
CA ARG A 223 -14.77 -7.70 8.60
C ARG A 223 -15.73 -8.32 9.62
N HIS A 224 -16.16 -7.57 10.64
CA HIS A 224 -16.82 -8.13 11.83
C HIS A 224 -18.26 -7.66 12.10
N ASP A 225 -18.90 -6.91 11.19
CA ASP A 225 -20.30 -6.45 11.34
C ASP A 225 -21.04 -6.51 9.99
N ASP A 226 -22.11 -7.32 9.94
CA ASP A 226 -22.91 -7.64 8.75
C ASP A 226 -24.09 -6.68 8.52
N SER A 227 -24.17 -5.55 9.24
CA SER A 227 -25.23 -4.57 9.01
C SER A 227 -25.25 -4.06 7.55
N PRO A 228 -26.44 -3.92 6.93
CA PRO A 228 -26.57 -3.45 5.54
C PRO A 228 -25.86 -2.12 5.26
N GLU A 229 -25.87 -1.19 6.23
CA GLU A 229 -25.25 0.13 6.11
C GLU A 229 -23.71 0.03 6.14
N ARG A 230 -23.13 -0.86 6.96
CA ARG A 230 -21.66 -1.10 6.93
C ARG A 230 -21.24 -1.87 5.69
N PHE A 231 -22.03 -2.87 5.25
CA PHE A 231 -21.79 -3.56 4.00
C PHE A 231 -21.73 -2.58 2.82
N ARG A 232 -22.72 -1.67 2.74
CA ARG A 232 -22.78 -0.63 1.71
C ARG A 232 -21.57 0.30 1.77
N ARG A 233 -21.25 0.86 2.95
CA ARG A 233 -20.08 1.72 3.13
C ARG A 233 -18.77 1.05 2.72
N ARG A 234 -18.59 -0.23 3.08
CA ARG A 234 -17.42 -1.03 2.67
C ARG A 234 -17.35 -1.18 1.16
N TYR A 235 -18.47 -1.45 0.50
CA TYR A 235 -18.55 -1.57 -0.94
C TYR A 235 -18.25 -0.24 -1.65
N GLU A 236 -18.84 0.86 -1.20
CA GLU A 236 -18.59 2.21 -1.74
C GLU A 236 -17.11 2.60 -1.59
N ARG A 237 -16.49 2.32 -0.45
CA ARG A 237 -15.03 2.49 -0.25
C ARG A 237 -14.22 1.64 -1.20
N THR A 238 -14.57 0.37 -1.34
CA THR A 238 -13.87 -0.53 -2.28
C THR A 238 -14.00 -0.03 -3.73
N VAL A 239 -15.19 0.43 -4.14
CA VAL A 239 -15.40 1.05 -5.47
C VAL A 239 -14.48 2.25 -5.64
N ARG A 240 -14.39 3.13 -4.63
CA ARG A 240 -13.49 4.28 -4.65
C ARG A 240 -12.04 3.87 -4.80
N MET A 241 -11.58 2.88 -4.04
CA MET A 241 -10.21 2.35 -4.14
C MET A 241 -9.89 1.85 -5.56
N TYR A 242 -10.78 1.07 -6.16
CA TYR A 242 -10.57 0.60 -7.55
C TYR A 242 -10.49 1.77 -8.55
N ARG A 243 -11.32 2.80 -8.39
CA ARG A 243 -11.28 3.99 -9.24
C ARG A 243 -10.00 4.80 -9.02
N ASP A 244 -9.66 5.08 -7.78
CA ASP A 244 -8.46 5.81 -7.37
C ASP A 244 -7.21 5.16 -7.99
N VAL A 245 -7.05 3.84 -7.81
CA VAL A 245 -5.92 3.11 -8.39
C VAL A 245 -5.93 3.15 -9.91
N ALA A 246 -7.09 2.98 -10.56
CA ALA A 246 -7.16 3.02 -12.02
C ALA A 246 -6.76 4.39 -12.60
N GLU A 247 -7.26 5.48 -12.01
CA GLU A 247 -6.98 6.83 -12.47
C GLU A 247 -5.54 7.25 -12.16
N ASP A 248 -4.99 6.81 -11.02
CA ASP A 248 -3.59 7.05 -10.69
C ASP A 248 -2.64 6.36 -11.69
N ILE A 249 -2.89 5.08 -11.99
CA ILE A 249 -2.06 4.33 -12.93
C ILE A 249 -2.24 4.80 -14.37
N ALA A 250 -3.43 5.26 -14.77
CA ALA A 250 -3.63 5.92 -16.05
C ALA A 250 -2.79 7.19 -16.17
N ALA A 251 -2.81 8.06 -15.16
CA ALA A 251 -2.00 9.27 -15.13
C ALA A 251 -0.49 8.98 -15.07
N ALA A 252 -0.08 7.92 -14.36
CA ALA A 252 1.31 7.49 -14.32
C ALA A 252 1.78 6.98 -15.69
N LEU A 253 0.94 6.25 -16.41
CA LEU A 253 1.25 5.73 -17.76
C LEU A 253 1.43 6.84 -18.79
N GLU A 254 0.68 7.95 -18.68
CA GLU A 254 0.83 9.13 -19.53
C GLU A 254 2.21 9.79 -19.38
N LYS A 255 2.82 9.70 -18.18
CA LYS A 255 4.17 10.21 -17.89
C LYS A 255 5.29 9.33 -18.42
N LEU A 256 4.97 8.21 -19.07
CA LEU A 256 5.94 7.29 -19.66
C LEU A 256 5.70 7.17 -21.17
N PRO A 257 6.10 8.17 -21.98
CA PRO A 257 5.95 8.10 -23.44
C PRO A 257 6.74 6.92 -24.02
N ASP A 258 7.94 6.64 -23.48
CA ASP A 258 8.89 5.67 -24.02
C ASP A 258 8.70 4.22 -23.49
N ILE A 259 7.65 3.96 -22.71
CA ILE A 259 7.36 2.60 -22.23
C ILE A 259 7.07 1.68 -23.43
N SER A 260 7.61 0.45 -23.40
CA SER A 260 7.45 -0.51 -24.49
C SER A 260 5.97 -0.82 -24.78
N THR A 261 5.65 -1.09 -26.05
CA THR A 261 4.28 -1.42 -26.50
C THR A 261 3.66 -2.56 -25.67
N GLN A 262 4.44 -3.60 -25.38
CA GLN A 262 3.98 -4.72 -24.56
C GLN A 262 3.60 -4.28 -23.13
N ARG A 263 4.47 -3.50 -22.47
CA ARG A 263 4.21 -3.01 -21.11
C ARG A 263 3.05 -2.01 -21.09
N ARG A 264 2.93 -1.15 -22.12
CA ARG A 264 1.79 -0.25 -22.29
C ARG A 264 0.47 -1.03 -22.38
N ALA A 265 0.43 -2.08 -23.20
CA ALA A 265 -0.75 -2.93 -23.34
C ALA A 265 -1.14 -3.62 -22.01
N LEU A 266 -0.16 -4.14 -21.27
CA LEU A 266 -0.39 -4.72 -19.94
C LEU A 266 -0.89 -3.68 -18.93
N ALA A 267 -0.31 -2.48 -18.91
CA ALA A 267 -0.77 -1.39 -18.04
C ALA A 267 -2.22 -0.98 -18.36
N GLN A 268 -2.55 -0.83 -19.65
CA GLN A 268 -3.93 -0.58 -20.10
C GLN A 268 -4.88 -1.71 -19.70
N GLN A 269 -4.42 -2.96 -19.78
CA GLN A 269 -5.17 -4.12 -19.32
C GLN A 269 -5.45 -4.04 -17.80
N VAL A 270 -4.47 -3.67 -16.98
CA VAL A 270 -4.64 -3.46 -15.54
C VAL A 270 -5.62 -2.31 -15.27
N ILE A 271 -5.47 -1.16 -15.93
CA ILE A 271 -6.38 -0.02 -15.77
C ILE A 271 -7.83 -0.44 -16.11
N ALA A 272 -8.03 -1.11 -17.24
CA ALA A 272 -9.34 -1.61 -17.66
C ALA A 272 -9.94 -2.58 -16.63
N LEU A 273 -9.13 -3.50 -16.10
CA LEU A 273 -9.54 -4.44 -15.05
C LEU A 273 -10.07 -3.70 -13.82
N TYR A 274 -9.35 -2.70 -13.34
CA TYR A 274 -9.73 -1.96 -12.15
C TYR A 274 -11.00 -1.12 -12.38
N ARG A 275 -11.13 -0.46 -13.55
CA ARG A 275 -12.37 0.26 -13.93
C ARG A 275 -13.57 -0.68 -14.02
N ILE A 276 -13.44 -1.84 -14.66
CA ILE A 276 -14.51 -2.85 -14.74
C ILE A 276 -14.90 -3.33 -13.34
N GLU A 277 -13.93 -3.56 -12.45
CA GLU A 277 -14.19 -3.99 -11.08
C GLU A 277 -14.92 -2.93 -10.24
N ALA A 278 -14.60 -1.65 -10.43
CA ALA A 278 -15.33 -0.53 -9.83
C ALA A 278 -16.77 -0.47 -10.36
N ASP A 279 -16.94 -0.52 -11.68
CA ASP A 279 -18.25 -0.43 -12.34
C ASP A 279 -19.15 -1.60 -11.94
N ALA A 280 -18.62 -2.83 -11.92
CA ALA A 280 -19.38 -4.01 -11.54
C ALA A 280 -19.85 -3.95 -10.08
N ARG A 281 -19.01 -3.43 -9.16
CA ARG A 281 -19.41 -3.25 -7.75
C ARG A 281 -20.42 -2.13 -7.58
N SER A 282 -20.22 -1.01 -8.26
CA SER A 282 -21.16 0.13 -8.22
C SER A 282 -22.53 -0.27 -8.77
N ALA A 283 -22.57 -1.02 -9.88
CA ALA A 283 -23.82 -1.52 -10.45
C ALA A 283 -24.58 -2.43 -9.48
N ILE A 284 -23.87 -3.28 -8.74
CA ILE A 284 -24.47 -4.20 -7.76
C ILE A 284 -25.16 -3.46 -6.61
N LEU A 285 -24.62 -2.32 -6.18
CA LEU A 285 -25.17 -1.55 -5.05
C LEU A 285 -26.46 -0.81 -5.40
N ASP A 286 -26.45 -0.10 -6.53
CA ASP A 286 -27.42 0.98 -6.76
C ASP A 286 -28.22 0.86 -8.05
N GLN A 287 -27.81 -0.04 -8.95
CA GLN A 287 -28.33 -0.04 -10.32
C GLN A 287 -29.26 -1.24 -10.58
N PRO A 288 -30.26 -1.08 -11.48
CA PRO A 288 -31.10 -2.19 -11.92
C PRO A 288 -30.26 -3.27 -12.62
N ARG A 289 -30.70 -4.53 -12.58
CA ARG A 289 -29.94 -5.68 -13.13
C ARG A 289 -29.48 -5.51 -14.58
N ARG A 290 -30.26 -4.81 -15.42
CA ARG A 290 -29.86 -4.49 -16.80
C ARG A 290 -28.51 -3.75 -16.89
N ALA A 291 -28.22 -2.89 -15.90
CA ALA A 291 -26.97 -2.14 -15.84
C ALA A 291 -25.76 -3.00 -15.44
N TRP A 292 -25.98 -4.22 -14.94
CA TRP A 292 -24.90 -5.15 -14.59
C TRP A 292 -24.33 -5.84 -15.83
N LEU A 293 -25.11 -5.95 -16.91
CA LEU A 293 -24.72 -6.66 -18.14
C LEU A 293 -23.45 -6.07 -18.77
N GLY A 294 -23.34 -4.74 -18.81
CA GLY A 294 -22.18 -4.06 -19.41
C GLY A 294 -20.85 -4.39 -18.71
N PRO A 295 -20.72 -4.17 -17.39
CA PRO A 295 -19.53 -4.57 -16.63
C PRO A 295 -19.26 -6.08 -16.66
N ILE A 296 -20.30 -6.93 -16.62
CA ILE A 296 -20.15 -8.39 -16.72
C ILE A 296 -19.53 -8.77 -18.06
N TRP A 297 -20.08 -8.27 -19.17
CA TRP A 297 -19.58 -8.55 -20.52
C TRP A 297 -18.13 -8.10 -20.68
N ARG A 298 -17.81 -6.85 -20.33
CA ARG A 298 -16.42 -6.35 -20.37
C ARG A 298 -15.48 -7.21 -19.53
N GLY A 299 -15.91 -7.66 -18.35
CA GLY A 299 -15.10 -8.54 -17.52
C GLY A 299 -14.95 -9.97 -18.04
N LEU A 300 -15.92 -10.50 -18.81
CA LEU A 300 -15.75 -11.78 -19.54
C LEU A 300 -14.70 -11.66 -20.67
N CYS A 301 -14.61 -10.49 -21.29
CA CYS A 301 -13.56 -10.20 -22.28
C CYS A 301 -12.17 -10.03 -21.64
N GLN A 302 -12.09 -9.81 -20.32
CA GLN A 302 -10.87 -9.51 -19.58
C GLN A 302 -10.29 -10.78 -18.90
N PRO A 303 -9.10 -11.27 -19.25
CA PRO A 303 -8.53 -12.52 -18.71
C PRO A 303 -8.58 -12.65 -17.19
N GLY A 304 -8.14 -11.63 -16.45
CA GLY A 304 -8.14 -11.63 -14.97
C GLY A 304 -9.53 -11.55 -14.33
N LEU A 305 -10.60 -11.26 -15.08
CA LEU A 305 -11.96 -11.13 -14.53
C LEU A 305 -12.93 -12.20 -15.02
N ARG A 306 -12.57 -13.03 -16.01
CA ARG A 306 -13.46 -14.04 -16.62
C ARG A 306 -14.27 -14.84 -15.62
N ARG A 307 -13.60 -15.51 -14.69
CA ARG A 307 -14.24 -16.33 -13.65
C ARG A 307 -15.18 -15.48 -12.79
N LYS A 308 -14.71 -14.34 -12.30
CA LYS A 308 -15.47 -13.45 -11.42
C LYS A 308 -16.70 -12.85 -12.11
N SER A 309 -16.59 -12.54 -13.39
CA SER A 309 -17.70 -12.06 -14.21
C SER A 309 -18.71 -13.17 -14.50
N ALA A 310 -18.27 -14.40 -14.74
CA ALA A 310 -19.18 -15.56 -14.86
C ALA A 310 -19.95 -15.80 -13.55
N GLU A 311 -19.26 -15.75 -12.40
CA GLU A 311 -19.91 -15.84 -11.09
C GLU A 311 -20.93 -14.70 -10.87
N ARG A 312 -20.65 -13.48 -11.31
CA ARG A 312 -21.61 -12.36 -11.28
C ARG A 312 -22.78 -12.55 -12.25
N ALA A 313 -22.56 -13.14 -13.41
CA ALA A 313 -23.63 -13.45 -14.36
C ALA A 313 -24.64 -14.42 -13.75
N LEU A 314 -24.18 -15.43 -13.01
CA LEU A 314 -25.07 -16.33 -12.25
C LEU A 314 -25.93 -15.57 -11.22
N LYS A 315 -25.39 -14.54 -10.58
CA LYS A 315 -26.13 -13.70 -9.63
C LYS A 315 -27.28 -12.92 -10.25
N LEU A 316 -27.30 -12.70 -11.58
CA LEU A 316 -28.44 -12.08 -12.26
C LEU A 316 -29.71 -12.93 -12.15
N LEU A 317 -29.56 -14.24 -11.97
CA LEU A 317 -30.66 -15.22 -11.89
C LEU A 317 -31.13 -15.45 -10.44
N LEU A 318 -30.39 -14.96 -9.45
CA LEU A 318 -30.60 -15.25 -8.04
C LEU A 318 -31.23 -14.07 -7.30
N PRO A 319 -32.14 -14.27 -6.31
CA PRO A 319 -32.77 -13.17 -5.57
C PRO A 319 -31.76 -12.22 -4.91
N ARG A 320 -31.97 -10.89 -5.00
CA ARG A 320 -31.09 -9.86 -4.41
C ARG A 320 -30.83 -10.09 -2.91
N ARG A 321 -31.87 -10.53 -2.19
CA ARG A 321 -31.84 -10.88 -0.76
C ARG A 321 -30.79 -11.92 -0.39
N TRP A 322 -30.36 -12.77 -1.33
CA TRP A 322 -29.36 -13.82 -1.06
C TRP A 322 -27.92 -13.29 -1.02
N PHE A 323 -27.68 -12.02 -1.36
CA PHE A 323 -26.34 -11.41 -1.32
C PHE A 323 -26.31 -10.10 -0.53
N GLY A 324 -27.23 -9.93 0.44
CA GLY A 324 -27.26 -8.75 1.31
C GLY A 324 -27.72 -7.45 0.64
N LEU A 325 -28.28 -7.53 -0.57
CA LEU A 325 -28.84 -6.39 -1.29
C LEU A 325 -30.35 -6.34 -1.03
N ARG A 326 -30.84 -5.23 -0.46
CA ARG A 326 -32.29 -5.01 -0.37
C ARG A 326 -32.88 -4.90 -1.78
N SER A 327 -34.10 -5.42 -1.93
CA SER A 327 -34.86 -5.50 -3.18
C SER A 327 -35.00 -4.14 -3.84
#